data_AF-A0ABD1XRH2-F1
#
_entry.id   AF-A0ABD1XRH2-F1
#
_cell.length_a   1.000
_cell.length_b   1.000
_cell.length_c   1.000
_cell.angle_alpha   90.00
_cell.angle_beta   90.00
_cell.angle_gamma   90.00
#
_symmetry.space_group_name_H-M   'P 1'
#
loop_
_entity.id
_entity.type
_entity.pdbx_description
1 polymer ?
#
loop_
_entity_poly.entity_id
_entity_poly.type
_entity_poly.pdbx_seq_one_letter_code
_entity_poly.pdbx_strand_id
1 'polypeptide(L)'
;MGSVEDPRPRPIQPEVPRQKVLILDLNGLLLRLCKGVAEAERAREFGHLPVSPVGSCMVYVPRVGVSSFLAEVATDFTLIIWTSRTSRNTHLLLKDMEERGFMPRRFFQTHVSRHFVV
;
A
#
# COMPACT_ATOMS: atom_id res chain seq x y z
N MET A 1 10.85 21.32 51.78
CA MET A 1 10.77 19.86 51.61
C MET A 1 11.06 19.54 50.15
N GLY A 2 12.28 19.11 49.82
CA GLY A 2 12.67 18.72 48.46
C GLY A 2 12.49 17.22 48.27
N SER A 3 11.79 16.82 47.22
CA SER A 3 11.65 15.42 46.80
C SER A 3 13.02 14.82 46.52
N VAL A 4 13.41 13.80 47.28
CA VAL A 4 14.57 12.95 46.96
C VAL A 4 14.19 12.14 45.73
N GLU A 5 14.77 12.46 44.56
CA GLU A 5 14.63 11.62 43.38
C GLU A 5 15.22 10.23 43.69
N ASP A 6 14.44 9.20 43.42
CA ASP A 6 14.84 7.80 43.61
C ASP A 6 16.03 7.47 42.68
N PRO A 7 17.20 7.09 43.22
CA PRO A 7 18.42 6.86 42.44
C PRO A 7 18.40 5.55 41.65
N ARG A 8 17.33 4.75 41.74
CA ARG A 8 17.26 3.47 41.02
C ARG A 8 17.17 3.72 39.52
N PRO A 9 17.99 3.04 38.69
CA PRO A 9 17.88 3.11 37.25
C PRO A 9 16.45 2.72 36.84
N ARG A 10 15.79 3.58 36.07
CA ARG A 10 14.47 3.29 35.53
C ARG A 10 14.58 2.00 34.72
N PRO A 11 13.61 1.08 34.82
CA PRO A 11 13.58 -0.11 33.96
C PRO A 11 13.76 0.33 32.52
N ILE A 12 14.76 -0.22 31.83
CA ILE A 12 14.92 -0.02 30.39
C ILE A 12 13.61 -0.54 29.78
N GLN A 13 12.76 0.38 29.32
CA GLN A 13 11.56 -0.02 28.60
C GLN A 13 12.03 -0.85 27.41
N PRO A 14 11.44 -2.04 27.15
CA PRO A 14 11.79 -2.80 25.97
C PRO A 14 11.65 -1.87 24.78
N GLU A 15 12.74 -1.66 24.05
CA GLU A 15 12.75 -0.80 22.87
C GLU A 15 11.62 -1.28 21.96
N VAL A 16 10.57 -0.47 21.82
CA VAL A 16 9.50 -0.77 20.86
C VAL A 16 10.19 -0.99 19.52
N PRO A 17 10.05 -2.16 18.87
CA PRO A 17 10.74 -2.42 17.62
C PRO A 17 10.36 -1.29 16.66
N ARG A 18 11.34 -0.50 16.23
CA ARG A 18 11.13 0.49 15.18
C ARG A 18 10.85 -0.29 13.90
N GLN A 19 9.59 -0.62 13.64
CA GLN A 19 9.17 -1.19 12.37
C GLN A 19 9.66 -0.26 11.26
N LYS A 20 10.43 -0.82 10.33
CA LYS A 20 10.96 -0.07 9.19
C LYS A 20 9.78 0.37 8.31
N VAL A 21 9.92 1.47 7.59
CA VAL A 21 8.88 1.94 6.67
C VAL A 21 9.29 1.60 5.25
N LEU A 22 8.38 1.00 4.47
CA LEU A 22 8.55 0.72 3.05
C LEU A 22 7.52 1.50 2.24
N ILE A 23 8.02 2.39 1.37
CA ILE A 23 7.19 3.20 0.48
C ILE A 23 7.13 2.50 -0.89
N LEU A 24 5.92 2.26 -1.38
CA LEU A 24 5.66 1.53 -2.62
C LEU A 24 4.86 2.38 -3.59
N ASP A 25 5.28 2.44 -4.85
CA ASP A 25 4.42 2.98 -5.90
C ASP A 25 3.30 1.99 -6.26
N LEU A 26 2.18 2.52 -6.72
CA LEU A 26 1.01 1.73 -7.06
C LEU A 26 1.08 1.23 -8.50
N ASN A 27 1.18 2.15 -9.47
CA ASN A 27 1.07 1.84 -10.88
C ASN A 27 2.44 1.49 -11.49
N GLY A 28 2.54 0.31 -12.10
CA GLY A 28 3.78 -0.27 -12.64
C GLY A 28 4.52 -1.17 -11.66
N LEU A 29 4.26 -1.04 -10.35
CA LEU A 29 4.88 -1.89 -9.31
C LEU A 29 3.91 -2.95 -8.77
N LEU A 30 2.76 -2.53 -8.25
CA LEU A 30 1.77 -3.43 -7.62
C LEU A 30 0.65 -3.84 -8.58
N LEU A 31 0.35 -2.97 -9.53
CA LEU A 31 -0.67 -3.18 -10.56
C LEU A 31 -0.34 -2.38 -11.81
N ARG A 32 -1.10 -2.62 -12.88
CA ARG A 32 -1.14 -1.76 -14.06
C ARG A 32 -2.54 -1.16 -14.21
N LEU A 33 -2.61 0.16 -14.32
CA LEU A 33 -3.82 0.88 -14.72
C LEU A 33 -3.96 0.87 -16.25
N CYS A 34 -5.14 0.51 -16.72
CA CYS A 34 -5.45 0.41 -18.15
C CYS A 34 -6.71 1.25 -18.47
N LYS A 35 -6.77 1.81 -19.68
CA LYS A 35 -7.95 2.54 -20.20
C LYS A 35 -8.92 1.54 -20.85
N GLY A 36 -9.65 0.83 -20.00
CA GLY A 36 -10.69 -0.11 -20.40
C GLY A 36 -10.21 -1.55 -20.57
N VAL A 37 -11.19 -2.45 -20.77
CA VAL A 37 -11.01 -3.90 -20.70
C VAL A 37 -10.07 -4.43 -21.78
N ALA A 38 -10.14 -3.92 -23.00
CA ALA A 38 -9.29 -4.38 -24.11
C ALA A 38 -7.79 -4.10 -23.88
N GLU A 39 -7.43 -3.07 -23.12
CA GLU A 39 -6.04 -2.84 -22.71
C GLU A 39 -5.65 -3.75 -21.54
N ALA A 40 -6.56 -4.02 -20.60
CA ALA A 40 -6.32 -4.96 -19.51
C ALA A 40 -6.08 -6.40 -20.00
N GLU A 41 -6.88 -6.89 -20.94
CA GLU A 41 -6.74 -8.23 -21.52
C GLU A 41 -5.39 -8.42 -22.25
N ARG A 42 -4.83 -7.33 -22.78
CA ARG A 42 -3.50 -7.34 -23.43
C ARG A 42 -2.35 -7.33 -22.43
N ALA A 43 -2.58 -6.93 -21.19
CA ALA A 43 -1.55 -6.82 -20.15
C ALA A 43 -1.20 -8.17 -19.49
N ARG A 44 -1.21 -9.27 -20.26
CA ARG A 44 -1.03 -10.66 -19.78
C ARG A 44 0.24 -10.87 -18.95
N GLU A 45 1.28 -10.07 -19.18
CA GLU A 45 2.54 -10.09 -18.42
C GLU A 45 2.39 -9.62 -16.96
N PHE A 46 1.36 -8.83 -16.64
CA PHE A 46 1.03 -8.45 -15.26
C PHE A 46 0.17 -9.51 -14.54
N GLY A 47 -0.45 -10.44 -15.27
CA GLY A 47 -1.17 -11.60 -14.73
C GLY A 47 -2.52 -11.86 -15.41
N HIS A 48 -3.15 -13.00 -15.07
CA HIS A 48 -4.51 -13.40 -15.45
C HIS A 48 -5.53 -13.04 -14.37
N LEU A 49 -5.39 -11.87 -13.74
CA LEU A 49 -6.23 -11.48 -12.62
C LEU A 49 -7.46 -10.70 -13.11
N PRO A 50 -8.60 -10.82 -12.40
CA PRO A 50 -9.86 -10.24 -12.85
C PRO A 50 -9.77 -8.73 -13.02
N VAL A 51 -10.22 -8.25 -14.17
CA VAL A 51 -10.28 -6.83 -14.51
C VAL A 51 -11.31 -6.14 -13.61
N SER A 52 -10.86 -5.18 -12.81
CA SER A 52 -11.72 -4.41 -11.91
C SER A 52 -11.92 -2.98 -12.41
N PRO A 53 -13.17 -2.50 -12.53
CA PRO A 53 -13.44 -1.12 -12.93
C PRO A 53 -13.09 -0.13 -11.81
N VAL A 54 -12.49 1.00 -12.20
CA VAL A 54 -12.13 2.14 -11.33
C VAL A 54 -12.73 3.41 -11.93
N GLY A 55 -14.06 3.56 -11.81
CA GLY A 55 -14.81 4.60 -12.51
C GLY A 55 -15.17 4.22 -13.95
N SER A 56 -15.55 5.19 -14.78
CA SER A 56 -16.21 4.94 -16.08
C SER A 56 -15.32 4.39 -17.19
N CYS A 57 -13.99 4.59 -17.14
CA CYS A 57 -13.09 4.24 -18.25
C CYS A 57 -11.77 3.57 -17.84
N MET A 58 -11.53 3.38 -16.54
CA MET A 58 -10.27 2.82 -16.04
C MET A 58 -10.51 1.44 -15.47
N VAL A 59 -9.57 0.54 -15.68
CA VAL A 59 -9.51 -0.76 -15.05
C VAL A 59 -8.10 -1.02 -14.53
N TYR A 60 -7.92 -1.97 -13.61
CA TYR A 60 -6.59 -2.38 -13.17
C TYR A 60 -6.34 -3.88 -13.34
N VAL A 61 -5.06 -4.23 -13.55
CA VAL A 61 -4.55 -5.59 -13.54
C VAL A 61 -3.50 -5.69 -12.42
N PRO A 62 -3.78 -6.43 -11.32
CA PRO A 62 -2.80 -6.61 -10.25
C PRO A 62 -1.61 -7.42 -10.74
N ARG A 63 -0.42 -7.16 -10.18
CA ARG A 63 0.80 -7.92 -10.51
C ARG A 63 0.71 -9.33 -9.94
N VAL A 64 1.16 -10.32 -10.71
CA VAL A 64 1.31 -11.70 -10.21
C VAL A 64 2.12 -11.72 -8.92
N GLY A 65 1.59 -12.41 -7.90
CA GLY A 65 2.24 -12.54 -6.59
C GLY A 65 2.14 -11.31 -5.69
N VAL A 66 1.43 -10.24 -6.08
CA VAL A 66 1.33 -9.00 -5.29
C VAL A 66 0.81 -9.25 -3.87
N SER A 67 -0.16 -10.15 -3.70
CA SER A 67 -0.73 -10.47 -2.39
C SER A 67 0.32 -11.14 -1.48
N SER A 68 1.01 -12.16 -1.99
CA SER A 68 2.09 -12.86 -1.27
C SER A 68 3.25 -11.92 -0.94
N PHE A 69 3.67 -11.10 -1.91
CA PHE A 69 4.71 -10.09 -1.70
C PHE A 69 4.34 -9.12 -0.57
N LEU A 70 3.14 -8.52 -0.62
CA LEU A 70 2.68 -7.57 0.40
C LEU A 70 2.53 -8.23 1.77
N ALA A 71 2.07 -9.48 1.84
CA ALA A 71 1.97 -10.22 3.08
C ALA A 71 3.34 -10.51 3.71
N GLU A 72 4.33 -10.87 2.89
CA GLU A 72 5.70 -11.12 3.32
C GLU A 72 6.36 -9.82 3.79
N VAL A 73 6.35 -8.73 3.00
CA VAL A 73 7.02 -7.49 3.45
C VAL A 73 6.31 -6.83 4.64
N ALA A 74 5.02 -7.09 4.86
CA ALA A 74 4.29 -6.57 6.00
C ALA A 74 4.72 -7.19 7.34
N THR A 75 5.49 -8.27 7.36
CA THR A 75 6.04 -8.83 8.62
C THR A 75 7.09 -7.92 9.23
N ASP A 76 7.87 -7.24 8.38
CA ASP A 76 9.05 -6.47 8.79
C ASP A 76 8.88 -4.95 8.58
N PHE A 77 7.92 -4.56 7.74
CA PHE A 77 7.74 -3.17 7.33
C PHE A 77 6.31 -2.66 7.55
N THR A 78 6.21 -1.42 7.99
CA THR A 78 5.01 -0.59 7.81
C THR A 78 4.96 -0.14 6.35
N LEU A 79 3.90 -0.51 5.64
CA LEU A 79 3.77 -0.22 4.21
C LEU A 79 3.05 1.10 3.97
N ILE A 80 3.61 1.94 3.10
CA ILE A 80 2.98 3.18 2.63
C ILE A 80 2.85 3.11 1.11
N ILE A 81 1.63 3.20 0.60
CA ILE A 81 1.40 3.36 -0.83
C ILE A 81 1.51 4.84 -1.19
N TRP A 82 2.48 5.16 -2.03
CA TRP A 82 2.74 6.51 -2.52
C TRP A 82 2.69 6.51 -4.05
N THR A 83 1.77 7.24 -4.65
CA THR A 83 1.66 7.25 -6.12
C THR A 83 1.54 8.66 -6.68
N SER A 84 2.24 8.89 -7.81
CA SER A 84 2.18 10.15 -8.57
C SER A 84 0.86 10.32 -9.32
N ARG A 85 0.16 9.21 -9.61
CA ARG A 85 -1.13 9.23 -10.29
C ARG A 85 -2.26 9.25 -9.27
N THR A 86 -2.58 10.44 -8.79
CA THR A 86 -3.77 10.69 -7.99
C THR A 86 -5.00 10.69 -8.89
N SER A 87 -5.56 9.50 -9.15
CA SER A 87 -6.92 9.46 -9.65
C SER A 87 -7.86 9.81 -8.48
N ARG A 88 -8.98 10.48 -8.75
CA ARG A 88 -10.08 10.68 -7.78
C ARG A 88 -10.52 9.35 -7.13
N ASN A 89 -10.19 8.23 -7.77
CA ASN A 89 -10.60 6.88 -7.42
C ASN A 89 -9.47 6.03 -6.82
N THR A 90 -8.27 6.57 -6.52
CA THR A 90 -7.16 5.76 -5.98
C THR A 90 -7.55 5.07 -4.68
N HIS A 91 -8.33 5.74 -3.82
CA HIS A 91 -8.88 5.13 -2.61
C HIS A 91 -9.90 4.01 -2.90
N LEU A 92 -10.76 4.16 -3.92
CA LEU A 92 -11.71 3.12 -4.33
C LEU A 92 -11.00 1.89 -4.89
N LEU A 93 -9.93 2.11 -5.67
CA LEU A 93 -9.09 1.04 -6.19
C LEU A 93 -8.44 0.26 -5.05
N LEU A 94 -7.80 0.96 -4.09
CA LEU A 94 -7.13 0.30 -2.97
C LEU A 94 -8.12 -0.49 -2.11
N LYS A 95 -9.34 0.04 -1.94
CA LYS A 95 -10.44 -0.65 -1.28
C LYS A 95 -10.88 -1.91 -2.04
N ASP A 96 -11.06 -1.84 -3.36
CA ASP A 96 -11.40 -3.01 -4.17
C ASP A 96 -10.27 -4.07 -4.13
N MET A 97 -9.01 -3.65 -4.15
CA MET A 97 -7.86 -4.56 -3.98
C MET A 97 -7.86 -5.26 -2.62
N GLU A 98 -8.21 -4.54 -1.56
CA GLU A 98 -8.37 -5.10 -0.21
C GLU A 98 -9.55 -6.09 -0.15
N GLU A 99 -10.72 -5.71 -0.67
CA GLU A 99 -11.93 -6.55 -0.71
C GLU A 99 -11.70 -7.84 -1.51
N ARG A 100 -10.85 -7.81 -2.54
CA ARG A 100 -10.46 -8.96 -3.36
C ARG A 100 -9.28 -9.76 -2.80
N GLY A 101 -8.71 -9.37 -1.67
CA GLY A 101 -7.61 -10.08 -1.02
C GLY A 101 -6.24 -9.88 -1.68
N PHE A 102 -6.10 -8.89 -2.56
CA PHE A 102 -4.80 -8.48 -3.08
C PHE A 102 -3.98 -7.65 -2.09
N MET A 103 -4.66 -7.02 -1.12
CA MET A 103 -4.03 -6.19 -0.09
C MET A 103 -4.49 -6.61 1.32
N PRO A 104 -3.58 -6.70 2.30
CA PRO A 104 -3.93 -7.11 3.66
C PRO A 104 -4.63 -5.99 4.44
N ARG A 105 -5.72 -6.32 5.17
CA ARG A 105 -6.66 -5.36 5.81
C ARG A 105 -6.11 -4.40 6.87
N ARG A 106 -4.85 -4.57 7.30
CA ARG A 106 -4.30 -3.90 8.50
C ARG A 106 -3.17 -2.90 8.25
N PHE A 107 -2.81 -2.64 6.99
CA PHE A 107 -1.48 -2.07 6.70
C PHE A 107 -1.44 -0.69 6.05
N PHE A 108 -2.56 0.01 5.84
CA PHE A 108 -2.54 1.20 5.00
C PHE A 108 -2.82 2.50 5.75
N GLN A 109 -1.75 3.27 5.98
CA GLN A 109 -1.85 4.72 5.93
C GLN A 109 -1.69 5.14 4.47
N THR A 110 -2.81 5.43 3.80
CA THR A 110 -2.80 5.96 2.44
C THR A 110 -2.51 7.46 2.48
N HIS A 111 -1.23 7.82 2.30
CA HIS A 111 -0.85 9.21 2.10
C HIS A 111 -0.97 9.58 0.63
N VAL A 112 -2.13 10.13 0.27
CA VAL A 112 -2.36 10.74 -1.04
C VAL A 112 -1.84 12.17 -1.00
N SER A 113 -0.60 12.40 -1.43
CA SER A 113 -0.10 13.77 -1.60
C SER A 113 -0.88 14.46 -2.73
N ARG A 114 -1.53 15.59 -2.43
CA ARG A 114 -2.21 16.45 -3.42
C ARG A 114 -1.28 17.46 -4.09
N HIS A 115 0.01 17.41 -3.81
CA HIS A 115 0.97 18.35 -4.33
C HIS A 115 2.12 17.58 -4.96
N PHE A 116 2.25 17.65 -6.29
CA PHE A 116 3.50 17.97 -7.00
C PHE A 116 3.18 18.26 -8.47
N VAL A 117 3.50 19.50 -8.86
CA VAL A 117 3.76 19.93 -10.23
C VAL A 117 5.16 19.43 -10.57
N VAL A 118 5.32 18.78 -11.72
CA VAL A 118 6.62 18.64 -12.42
C VAL A 118 6.41 19.20 -13.82
#